data_AF-A0A6C0DHE0-F1
#
_entry.id   AF-A0A6C0DHE0-F1
#
_cell.length_a   1.000
_cell.length_b   1.000
_cell.length_c   1.000
_cell.angle_alpha   90.00
_cell.angle_beta   90.00
_cell.angle_gamma   90.00
#
_symmetry.space_group_name_H-M   'P 1'
#
loop_
_entity.id
_entity.type
_entity.pdbx_description
1 polymer ?
#
loop_
_entity_poly.entity_id
_entity_poly.type
_entity_poly.pdbx_seq_one_letter_code
_entity_poly.pdbx_strand_id
1 'polypeptide(L)'
;MNQGLLILIFLLIIALVLYRLSRTEAFTDIIPDLQASQKRFNPFGSLVNLLNPQIDLSKETNTLVKQATHSIQFTGGPGAYKEAGVIGTSQIPEGQPESIETAQKICEVVRADTFNKSVCNSFDNVEFAKYCGVTFDLKSTNSKGEVQGIGGLYLEPSQRIRQKSNAVEDIAPEYIYSPTYGRTTVGTFVTDKETCVAVADEMECNQKKSFDLPNCAQCLPSSEFHRIDPKVPLGPPSLIIMTNAHILEFKIIETVEGFVLKEAVKPKEGGLKKRMSGPTTADRISVPGLKEGSVITVGMVRETIVDTFADLTAPVKPPSGSKFNDDDITSDNFFIAGFVTGQTRKGTYTLDIKYLLVETEGYKPRFFGTKSVSYEGTTVKCYAVNPDINKPITLRMPFSFASIASSDSKRCDNGPFVTTAASAAFLDSDPCHKAGSGPGTYSPVCLDQIFKGFGGTDKGTGSPLKPEGLKAILFDGSKPRTLEEIGDFLMEQGSKAGKGMYNGMSLSREEWEAARMFMTGDSFIDPCEGGLSDECIQSLYTNPNTYDLPTDTYASLNENGLPVFCTADGLLNPRRPEGLQIAKSLLTKQAVIDKYRSTLAISNNNNLSNDDRKNALNDCYGITLGSKIIL
;
A
#
# COMPACT_ATOMS: atom_id res chain seq x y z
N MET A 1 28.58 14.66 51.10
CA MET A 1 27.47 13.70 50.92
C MET A 1 28.10 12.38 50.48
N ASN A 2 27.90 11.30 51.25
CA ASN A 2 28.70 10.08 51.14
C ASN A 2 28.36 9.35 49.82
N GLN A 3 29.33 9.09 48.94
CA GLN A 3 29.10 8.46 47.63
C GLN A 3 28.36 7.12 47.74
N GLY A 4 28.58 6.37 48.84
CA GLY A 4 27.86 5.13 49.11
C GLY A 4 26.34 5.31 49.27
N LEU A 5 25.88 6.44 49.80
CA LEU A 5 24.45 6.71 49.98
C LEU A 5 23.74 6.98 48.64
N LEU A 6 24.42 7.67 47.72
CA LEU A 6 23.89 7.94 46.38
C LEU A 6 23.73 6.66 45.56
N ILE A 7 24.69 5.73 45.65
CA ILE A 7 24.63 4.44 44.96
C ILE A 7 23.47 3.59 45.51
N LEU A 8 23.28 3.58 46.83
CA LEU A 8 22.18 2.84 47.47
C LEU A 8 20.80 3.36 47.04
N ILE A 9 20.64 4.70 46.96
CA ILE A 9 19.40 5.34 46.51
C ILE A 9 19.14 5.01 45.04
N PHE A 10 20.16 5.03 44.19
CA PHE A 10 20.02 4.71 42.77
C PHE A 10 19.60 3.25 42.53
N LEU A 11 20.19 2.31 43.28
CA LEU A 11 19.80 0.89 43.23
C LEU A 11 18.36 0.65 43.73
N LEU A 12 17.93 1.38 44.77
CA LEU A 12 16.55 1.34 45.24
C LEU A 12 15.56 1.84 44.19
N ILE A 13 15.88 2.91 43.47
CA ILE A 13 15.04 3.43 42.38
C ILE A 13 14.93 2.40 41.24
N ILE A 14 16.05 1.79 40.83
CA ILE A 14 16.04 0.75 39.79
C ILE A 14 15.19 -0.46 40.21
N ALA A 15 15.35 -0.94 41.44
CA ALA A 15 14.55 -2.05 41.96
C ALA A 15 13.05 -1.73 41.97
N LEU A 16 12.68 -0.48 42.30
CA LEU A 16 11.30 -0.03 42.35
C LEU A 16 10.68 0.13 40.95
N VAL A 17 11.48 0.57 39.96
CA VAL A 17 11.09 0.61 38.55
C VAL A 17 10.91 -0.80 37.99
N LEU A 18 11.84 -1.73 38.26
CA LEU A 18 11.72 -3.12 37.83
C LEU A 18 10.53 -3.83 38.48
N TYR A 19 10.24 -3.53 39.75
CA TYR A 19 9.05 -4.04 40.44
C TYR A 19 7.74 -3.50 39.86
N ARG A 20 7.73 -2.24 39.38
CA ARG A 20 6.57 -1.65 38.69
C ARG A 20 6.37 -2.28 37.31
N LEU A 21 7.45 -2.52 36.55
CA LEU A 21 7.40 -3.14 35.24
C LEU A 21 6.98 -4.63 35.30
N SER A 22 7.34 -5.36 36.37
CA SER A 22 6.90 -6.76 36.52
C SER A 22 5.43 -6.91 36.91
N ARG A 23 4.78 -5.85 37.41
CA ARG A 23 3.35 -5.86 37.76
C ARG A 23 2.41 -5.43 36.64
N THR A 24 2.93 -4.96 35.50
CA THR A 24 2.09 -4.55 34.36
C THR A 24 1.78 -5.68 33.37
N GLU A 25 2.21 -6.92 33.62
CA GLU A 25 1.92 -8.08 32.74
C GLU A 25 1.13 -9.20 33.43
N ALA A 26 0.16 -8.85 34.27
CA ALA A 26 -0.89 -9.77 34.65
C ALA A 26 -2.14 -9.46 33.81
N PHE A 27 -2.38 -10.27 32.78
CA PHE A 27 -3.66 -10.35 32.07
C PHE A 27 -4.77 -10.64 33.08
N THR A 28 -5.41 -9.58 33.59
CA THR A 28 -6.73 -9.64 34.18
C THR A 28 -7.72 -9.15 33.15
N ASP A 29 -7.70 -9.80 31.99
CA ASP A 29 -8.80 -9.66 31.04
C ASP A 29 -10.02 -10.28 31.68
N ILE A 30 -10.96 -9.41 32.03
CA ILE A 30 -12.37 -9.73 32.16
C ILE A 30 -12.73 -10.53 30.91
N ILE A 31 -13.03 -11.82 31.08
CA ILE A 31 -13.49 -12.68 29.99
C ILE A 31 -14.68 -11.96 29.36
N PRO A 32 -14.61 -11.56 28.08
CA PRO A 32 -15.74 -10.94 27.41
C PRO A 32 -16.87 -11.98 27.40
N ASP A 33 -18.07 -11.51 27.75
CA ASP A 33 -19.33 -12.24 27.76
C ASP A 33 -19.31 -13.48 26.84
N LEU A 34 -19.39 -14.66 27.47
CA LEU A 34 -19.34 -15.96 26.81
C LEU A 34 -20.38 -16.06 25.68
N GLN A 35 -21.53 -15.37 25.80
CA GLN A 35 -22.54 -15.32 24.74
C GLN A 35 -22.10 -14.48 23.53
N ALA A 36 -21.36 -13.39 23.75
CA ALA A 36 -20.81 -12.57 22.67
C ALA A 36 -19.66 -13.30 21.95
N SER A 37 -18.87 -14.10 22.67
CA SER A 37 -17.83 -14.96 22.10
C SER A 37 -18.43 -16.13 21.30
N GLN A 38 -19.51 -16.75 21.80
CA GLN A 38 -20.25 -17.81 21.08
C GLN A 38 -20.85 -17.31 19.75
N LYS A 39 -21.30 -16.05 19.66
CA LYS A 39 -21.75 -15.43 18.39
C LYS A 39 -20.61 -15.10 17.42
N ARG A 40 -19.38 -14.98 17.90
CA ARG A 40 -18.20 -14.69 17.06
C ARG A 40 -17.49 -15.96 16.58
N PHE A 41 -17.82 -17.13 17.12
CA PHE A 41 -17.23 -18.42 16.80
C PHE A 41 -17.55 -18.88 15.37
N ASN A 42 -16.51 -19.14 14.58
CA ASN A 42 -16.60 -19.84 13.30
C ASN A 42 -16.21 -21.32 13.54
N PRO A 43 -17.16 -22.26 13.58
CA PRO A 43 -16.88 -23.66 13.88
C PRO A 43 -15.94 -24.33 12.85
N PHE A 44 -15.84 -23.80 11.63
CA PHE A 44 -14.98 -24.34 10.58
C PHE A 44 -13.51 -23.97 10.75
N GLY A 45 -13.22 -22.75 11.23
CA GLY A 45 -11.84 -22.30 11.47
C GLY A 45 -11.13 -23.11 12.56
N SER A 46 -11.90 -23.63 13.52
CA SER A 46 -11.41 -24.51 14.59
C SER A 46 -11.17 -25.94 14.10
N LEU A 47 -12.02 -26.44 13.19
CA LEU A 47 -11.94 -27.80 12.65
C LEU A 47 -10.67 -28.01 11.81
N VAL A 48 -10.23 -26.97 11.09
CA VAL A 48 -8.98 -27.00 10.31
C VAL A 48 -7.74 -26.95 11.23
N ASN A 49 -7.83 -26.28 12.38
CA ASN A 49 -6.72 -26.18 13.35
C ASN A 49 -6.58 -27.42 14.26
N LEU A 50 -7.65 -28.19 14.45
CA LEU A 50 -7.66 -29.44 15.25
C LEU A 50 -6.96 -30.61 14.56
N LEU A 51 -6.67 -30.51 13.26
CA LEU A 51 -5.89 -31.50 12.51
C LEU A 51 -4.38 -31.21 12.55
N ASN A 52 -3.94 -30.22 13.34
CA ASN A 52 -2.52 -29.99 13.60
C ASN A 52 -1.98 -31.10 14.53
N PRO A 53 -1.01 -31.92 14.09
CA PRO A 53 -0.49 -33.04 14.89
C PRO A 53 0.24 -32.63 16.18
N GLN A 54 0.40 -31.33 16.45
CA GLN A 54 1.05 -30.82 17.66
C GLN A 54 0.10 -30.56 18.85
N ILE A 55 -1.23 -30.68 18.66
CA ILE A 55 -2.18 -30.51 19.76
C ILE A 55 -2.43 -31.88 20.41
N ASP A 56 -1.92 -32.06 21.64
CA ASP A 56 -2.14 -33.28 22.42
C ASP A 56 -3.61 -33.38 22.86
N LEU A 57 -4.35 -34.27 22.21
CA LEU A 57 -5.75 -34.58 22.51
C LEU A 57 -5.84 -35.56 23.70
N SER A 58 -5.31 -35.15 24.84
CA SER A 58 -5.51 -35.85 26.11
C SER A 58 -7.00 -35.85 26.52
N LYS A 59 -7.38 -36.68 27.50
CA LYS A 59 -8.77 -36.77 28.03
C LYS A 59 -9.33 -35.41 28.48
N GLU A 60 -8.47 -34.50 28.94
CA GLU A 60 -8.85 -33.14 29.37
C GLU A 60 -9.13 -32.22 28.17
N THR A 61 -8.29 -32.28 27.14
CA THR A 61 -8.50 -31.55 25.87
C THR A 61 -9.79 -31.99 25.18
N ASN A 62 -10.09 -33.29 25.21
CA ASN A 62 -11.34 -33.83 24.66
C ASN A 62 -12.60 -33.32 25.37
N THR A 63 -12.53 -33.09 26.68
CA THR A 63 -13.66 -32.56 27.45
C THR A 63 -13.92 -31.09 27.10
N LEU A 64 -12.86 -30.29 26.94
CA LEU A 64 -12.94 -28.89 26.52
C LEU A 64 -13.42 -28.73 25.07
N VAL A 65 -12.93 -29.57 24.15
CA VAL A 65 -13.39 -29.58 22.75
C VAL A 65 -14.85 -30.03 22.65
N LYS A 66 -15.28 -31.00 23.46
CA LYS A 66 -16.67 -31.45 23.52
C LYS A 66 -17.62 -30.39 24.08
N GLN A 67 -17.16 -29.61 25.08
CA GLN A 67 -17.90 -28.45 25.58
C GLN A 67 -17.98 -27.31 24.54
N ALA A 68 -16.94 -27.12 23.72
CA ALA A 68 -16.90 -26.08 22.71
C ALA A 68 -17.69 -26.41 21.43
N THR A 69 -17.78 -27.68 21.05
CA THR A 69 -18.35 -28.09 19.74
C THR A 69 -19.74 -28.71 19.83
N HIS A 70 -20.21 -29.13 21.01
CA HIS A 70 -21.52 -29.75 21.29
C HIS A 70 -21.94 -30.98 20.44
N SER A 71 -21.21 -31.36 19.39
CA SER A 71 -21.63 -32.39 18.43
C SER A 71 -20.56 -33.42 18.07
N ILE A 72 -19.30 -33.24 18.47
CA ILE A 72 -18.20 -34.12 18.06
C ILE A 72 -17.75 -35.00 19.25
N GLN A 73 -17.95 -36.32 19.13
CA GLN A 73 -17.35 -37.29 20.04
C GLN A 73 -16.07 -37.85 19.42
N PHE A 74 -14.93 -37.62 20.07
CA PHE A 74 -13.68 -38.29 19.72
C PHE A 74 -13.52 -39.53 20.60
N THR A 75 -13.34 -40.69 19.99
CA THR A 75 -12.97 -41.93 20.69
C THR A 75 -11.50 -42.24 20.40
N GLY A 76 -10.62 -42.12 21.39
CA GLY A 76 -9.22 -42.49 21.22
C GLY A 76 -8.42 -42.56 22.51
N GLY A 77 -7.84 -43.73 22.80
CA GLY A 77 -6.71 -43.89 23.71
C GLY A 77 -5.36 -43.61 23.01
N PRO A 78 -4.23 -43.81 23.70
CA PRO A 78 -2.89 -43.53 23.16
C PRO A 78 -2.65 -44.37 21.89
N GLY A 79 -2.63 -43.73 20.72
CA GLY A 79 -2.47 -44.38 19.40
C GLY A 79 -3.55 -44.08 18.35
N ALA A 80 -4.62 -43.36 18.70
CA ALA A 80 -5.80 -43.17 17.83
C ALA A 80 -5.68 -42.17 16.66
N TYR A 81 -4.49 -41.64 16.36
CA TYR A 81 -4.31 -40.65 15.28
C TYR A 81 -4.68 -41.16 13.88
N LYS A 82 -4.76 -42.48 13.66
CA LYS A 82 -5.07 -43.09 12.35
C LYS A 82 -6.54 -43.48 12.15
N GLU A 83 -7.37 -43.45 13.19
CA GLU A 83 -8.75 -43.98 13.13
C GLU A 83 -9.82 -43.03 13.67
N ALA A 84 -9.51 -41.74 13.85
CA ALA A 84 -10.50 -40.73 14.25
C ALA A 84 -11.50 -40.46 13.11
N GLY A 85 -12.43 -41.37 12.89
CA GLY A 85 -13.64 -41.15 12.11
C GLY A 85 -14.62 -40.30 12.91
N VAL A 86 -15.13 -39.23 12.31
CA VAL A 86 -16.20 -38.41 12.88
C VAL A 86 -17.48 -39.26 12.92
N ILE A 87 -17.81 -39.82 14.08
CA ILE A 87 -19.10 -40.50 14.30
C ILE A 87 -20.09 -39.45 14.81
N GLY A 88 -20.71 -38.77 13.85
CA GLY A 88 -21.85 -37.89 14.05
C GLY A 88 -22.46 -37.60 12.70
N THR A 89 -23.77 -37.60 12.60
CA THR A 89 -24.50 -37.07 11.44
C THR A 89 -24.33 -35.56 11.40
N SER A 90 -23.10 -35.10 11.18
CA SER A 90 -22.88 -33.75 10.68
C SER A 90 -23.41 -33.80 9.25
N GLN A 91 -24.68 -33.39 9.09
CA GLN A 91 -25.17 -33.08 7.76
C GLN A 91 -24.17 -32.08 7.19
N ILE A 92 -23.46 -32.48 6.13
CA ILE A 92 -22.71 -31.55 5.29
C ILE A 92 -23.69 -30.40 5.01
N PRO A 93 -23.40 -29.15 5.39
CA PRO A 93 -24.34 -28.06 5.24
C PRO A 93 -24.85 -28.05 3.80
N GLU A 94 -26.15 -28.28 3.67
CA GLU A 94 -26.89 -28.26 2.40
C GLU A 94 -26.79 -26.82 1.87
N GLY A 95 -25.80 -26.57 1.00
CA GLY A 95 -25.45 -25.23 0.53
C GLY A 95 -24.00 -25.06 0.03
N GLN A 96 -23.08 -25.98 0.35
CA GLN A 96 -21.67 -25.88 -0.10
C GLN A 96 -21.40 -25.99 -1.61
N PRO A 97 -22.18 -26.73 -2.43
CA PRO A 97 -21.92 -26.75 -3.88
C PRO A 97 -22.26 -25.40 -4.53
N GLU A 98 -23.40 -24.81 -4.18
CA GLU A 98 -23.94 -23.65 -4.88
C GLU A 98 -23.16 -22.36 -4.58
N SER A 99 -22.67 -22.18 -3.34
CA SER A 99 -21.87 -21.00 -2.98
C SER A 99 -20.48 -21.03 -3.63
N ILE A 100 -19.85 -22.20 -3.73
CA ILE A 100 -18.57 -22.38 -4.42
C ILE A 100 -18.77 -22.20 -5.93
N GLU A 101 -19.85 -22.76 -6.48
CA GLU A 101 -20.19 -22.56 -7.89
C GLU A 101 -20.44 -21.09 -8.22
N THR A 102 -21.17 -20.37 -7.34
CA THR A 102 -21.38 -18.92 -7.46
C THR A 102 -20.06 -18.17 -7.40
N ALA A 103 -19.18 -18.52 -6.45
CA ALA A 103 -17.86 -17.92 -6.35
C ALA A 103 -17.08 -18.07 -7.66
N GLN A 104 -17.03 -19.28 -8.23
CA GLN A 104 -16.25 -19.59 -9.43
C GLN A 104 -16.88 -19.02 -10.70
N LYS A 105 -18.21 -19.08 -10.86
CA LYS A 105 -18.90 -18.69 -12.09
C LYS A 105 -19.23 -17.21 -12.18
N ILE A 106 -19.45 -16.54 -11.04
CA ILE A 106 -19.89 -15.14 -11.01
C ILE A 106 -18.79 -14.22 -10.50
N CYS A 107 -18.13 -14.56 -9.39
CA CYS A 107 -17.18 -13.65 -8.77
C CYS A 107 -15.79 -13.75 -9.42
N GLU A 108 -15.21 -14.95 -9.48
CA GLU A 108 -13.81 -15.19 -9.85
C GLU A 108 -13.53 -15.02 -11.36
N VAL A 109 -14.59 -14.98 -12.19
CA VAL A 109 -14.50 -14.64 -13.61
C VAL A 109 -14.15 -13.17 -13.83
N VAL A 110 -14.47 -12.31 -12.85
CA VAL A 110 -14.10 -10.89 -12.89
C VAL A 110 -12.64 -10.77 -12.47
N ARG A 111 -11.79 -10.37 -13.43
CA ARG A 111 -10.35 -10.20 -13.25
C ARG A 111 -9.91 -8.89 -13.87
N ALA A 112 -8.92 -8.27 -13.25
CA ALA A 112 -8.19 -7.15 -13.83
C ALA A 112 -6.69 -7.33 -13.59
N ASP A 113 -5.92 -6.91 -14.57
CA ASP A 113 -4.45 -6.93 -14.48
C ASP A 113 -3.90 -5.62 -13.93
N THR A 114 -4.73 -4.58 -13.88
CA THR A 114 -4.41 -3.23 -13.45
C THR A 114 -5.48 -2.69 -12.51
N PHE A 115 -5.22 -1.55 -11.84
CA PHE A 115 -6.19 -0.82 -11.01
C PHE A 115 -7.32 -0.15 -11.83
N ASN A 116 -7.71 -0.77 -12.95
CA ASN A 116 -8.68 -0.22 -13.86
C ASN A 116 -10.08 -0.19 -13.23
N LYS A 117 -10.66 1.01 -13.15
CA LYS A 117 -12.03 1.27 -12.69
C LYS A 117 -13.09 0.46 -13.44
N SER A 118 -12.80 -0.03 -14.65
CA SER A 118 -13.71 -0.87 -15.42
C SER A 118 -14.12 -2.14 -14.69
N VAL A 119 -13.28 -2.68 -13.79
CA VAL A 119 -13.63 -3.81 -12.92
C VAL A 119 -14.82 -3.50 -12.01
N CYS A 120 -15.01 -2.23 -11.64
CA CYS A 120 -16.14 -1.80 -10.82
C CYS A 120 -17.47 -1.81 -11.59
N ASN A 121 -17.46 -1.88 -12.93
CA ASN A 121 -18.68 -2.08 -13.71
C ASN A 121 -19.28 -3.48 -13.51
N SER A 122 -18.53 -4.42 -12.94
CA SER A 122 -19.09 -5.72 -12.53
C SER A 122 -20.22 -5.60 -11.53
N PHE A 123 -20.28 -4.51 -10.74
CA PHE A 123 -21.41 -4.22 -9.86
C PHE A 123 -22.69 -3.80 -10.59
N ASP A 124 -22.65 -3.55 -11.90
CA ASP A 124 -23.87 -3.34 -12.70
C ASP A 124 -24.62 -4.67 -12.94
N ASN A 125 -23.94 -5.81 -12.77
CA ASN A 125 -24.58 -7.13 -12.73
C ASN A 125 -25.20 -7.37 -11.34
N VAL A 126 -26.51 -7.58 -11.31
CA VAL A 126 -27.29 -7.76 -10.06
C VAL A 126 -26.83 -8.96 -9.24
N GLU A 127 -26.45 -10.07 -9.88
CA GLU A 127 -25.96 -11.27 -9.18
C GLU A 127 -24.57 -11.03 -8.58
N PHE A 128 -23.68 -10.40 -9.34
CA PHE A 128 -22.36 -10.00 -8.82
C PHE A 128 -22.50 -9.04 -7.65
N ALA A 129 -23.32 -8.00 -7.78
CA ALA A 129 -23.57 -7.04 -6.71
C ALA A 129 -24.19 -7.70 -5.46
N LYS A 130 -24.91 -8.82 -5.61
CA LYS A 130 -25.51 -9.55 -4.49
C LYS A 130 -24.51 -10.44 -3.75
N TYR A 131 -23.62 -11.14 -4.47
CA TYR A 131 -22.80 -12.22 -3.90
C TYR A 131 -21.29 -11.95 -3.89
N CYS A 132 -20.83 -10.96 -4.64
CA CYS A 132 -19.42 -10.70 -4.85
C CYS A 132 -19.00 -9.33 -4.32
N GLY A 133 -17.72 -9.21 -4.02
CA GLY A 133 -17.02 -7.94 -3.90
C GLY A 133 -15.81 -7.92 -4.83
N VAL A 134 -15.15 -6.77 -4.95
CA VAL A 134 -13.90 -6.62 -5.72
C VAL A 134 -12.74 -6.41 -4.74
N THR A 135 -11.62 -7.09 -4.96
CA THR A 135 -10.36 -6.81 -4.27
C THR A 135 -9.38 -6.10 -5.21
N PHE A 136 -8.59 -5.19 -4.65
CA PHE A 136 -7.46 -4.54 -5.32
C PHE A 136 -6.08 -5.04 -4.82
N ASP A 137 -6.06 -6.14 -4.07
CA ASP A 137 -4.81 -6.77 -3.64
C ASP A 137 -4.25 -7.68 -4.73
N LEU A 138 -3.05 -7.36 -5.22
CA LEU A 138 -2.33 -8.17 -6.22
C LEU A 138 -2.02 -9.59 -5.75
N LYS A 139 -1.96 -9.82 -4.43
CA LYS A 139 -1.67 -11.11 -3.80
C LYS A 139 -2.94 -11.84 -3.33
N SER A 140 -4.13 -11.32 -3.68
CA SER A 140 -5.37 -11.99 -3.30
C SER A 140 -5.43 -13.41 -3.88
N THR A 141 -6.10 -14.31 -3.19
CA THR A 141 -6.32 -15.69 -3.65
C THR A 141 -7.81 -15.99 -3.83
N ASN A 142 -8.13 -16.86 -4.79
CA ASN A 142 -9.49 -17.33 -5.08
C ASN A 142 -9.93 -18.47 -4.12
N SER A 143 -11.11 -19.06 -4.35
CA SER A 143 -11.65 -20.19 -3.59
C SER A 143 -10.76 -21.45 -3.62
N LYS A 144 -9.89 -21.60 -4.62
CA LYS A 144 -8.93 -22.72 -4.75
C LYS A 144 -7.59 -22.44 -4.09
N GLY A 145 -7.37 -21.23 -3.56
CA GLY A 145 -6.09 -20.80 -3.00
C GLY A 145 -5.07 -20.35 -4.05
N GLU A 146 -5.47 -20.27 -5.33
CA GLU A 146 -4.62 -19.75 -6.41
C GLU A 146 -4.63 -18.22 -6.38
N VAL A 147 -3.54 -17.58 -6.82
CA VAL A 147 -3.46 -16.12 -6.89
C VAL A 147 -4.45 -15.59 -7.93
N GLN A 148 -5.41 -14.79 -7.48
CA GLN A 148 -6.40 -14.08 -8.31
C GLN A 148 -5.90 -12.66 -8.63
N GLY A 149 -5.32 -11.98 -7.63
CA GLY A 149 -4.99 -10.56 -7.65
C GLY A 149 -6.23 -9.67 -7.73
N ILE A 150 -6.19 -8.60 -8.54
CA ILE A 150 -7.34 -7.69 -8.67
C ILE A 150 -8.51 -8.41 -9.35
N GLY A 151 -9.68 -8.42 -8.71
CA GLY A 151 -10.85 -9.11 -9.25
C GLY A 151 -11.95 -9.40 -8.24
N GLY A 152 -12.94 -10.17 -8.67
CA GLY A 152 -14.08 -10.53 -7.84
C GLY A 152 -13.77 -11.67 -6.87
N LEU A 153 -14.21 -11.53 -5.62
CA LEU A 153 -14.21 -12.60 -4.60
C LEU A 153 -15.59 -12.73 -3.97
N TYR A 154 -15.94 -13.95 -3.56
CA TYR A 154 -17.25 -14.25 -3.01
C TYR A 154 -17.39 -13.80 -1.55
N LEU A 155 -18.50 -13.14 -1.24
CA LEU A 155 -18.91 -12.76 0.10
C LEU A 155 -20.36 -13.17 0.32
N GLU A 156 -20.56 -14.12 1.22
CA GLU A 156 -21.87 -14.61 1.60
C GLU A 156 -22.76 -13.45 2.09
N PRO A 157 -24.03 -13.33 1.62
CA PRO A 157 -24.90 -12.21 1.97
C PRO A 157 -25.09 -12.03 3.49
N SER A 158 -25.16 -13.11 4.24
CA SER A 158 -25.28 -13.10 5.71
C SER A 158 -24.04 -12.46 6.37
N GLN A 159 -22.84 -12.80 5.87
CA GLN A 159 -21.58 -12.23 6.33
C GLN A 159 -21.44 -10.77 5.94
N ARG A 160 -21.91 -10.38 4.75
CA ARG A 160 -21.93 -8.98 4.33
C ARG A 160 -22.73 -8.12 5.31
N ILE A 161 -23.94 -8.56 5.68
CA ILE A 161 -24.78 -7.86 6.66
C ILE A 161 -24.05 -7.76 8.01
N ARG A 162 -23.45 -8.87 8.47
CA ARG A 162 -22.71 -8.91 9.74
C ARG A 162 -21.50 -7.98 9.74
N GLN A 163 -20.68 -8.01 8.68
CA GLN A 163 -19.49 -7.15 8.58
C GLN A 163 -19.88 -5.68 8.49
N LYS A 164 -20.92 -5.36 7.71
CA LYS A 164 -21.49 -4.00 7.64
C LYS A 164 -21.97 -3.52 9.01
N SER A 165 -22.61 -4.37 9.81
CA SER A 165 -23.05 -4.01 11.17
C SER A 165 -21.90 -3.85 12.18
N ASN A 166 -20.73 -4.45 11.90
CA ASN A 166 -19.55 -4.37 12.75
C ASN A 166 -18.59 -3.24 12.35
N ALA A 167 -18.78 -2.63 11.17
CA ALA A 167 -17.99 -1.49 10.74
C ALA A 167 -18.34 -0.29 11.64
N VAL A 168 -17.46 -0.01 12.62
CA VAL A 168 -17.61 1.14 13.52
C VAL A 168 -17.37 2.41 12.71
N GLU A 169 -18.33 3.35 12.74
CA GLU A 169 -18.30 4.59 11.94
C GLU A 169 -17.01 5.42 12.14
N ASP A 170 -16.34 5.30 13.29
CA ASP A 170 -15.15 6.08 13.61
C ASP A 170 -13.83 5.59 12.97
N ILE A 171 -13.72 4.32 12.58
CA ILE A 171 -12.50 3.73 12.00
C ILE A 171 -12.78 3.48 10.52
N ALA A 172 -12.41 4.43 9.65
CA ALA A 172 -12.52 4.36 8.18
C ALA A 172 -13.46 3.23 7.68
N PRO A 173 -14.78 3.37 7.88
CA PRO A 173 -15.74 2.26 7.81
C PRO A 173 -15.88 1.64 6.41
N GLU A 174 -15.24 2.25 5.42
CA GLU A 174 -15.43 1.97 4.00
C GLU A 174 -14.77 0.64 3.55
N TYR A 175 -13.81 0.06 4.30
CA TYR A 175 -12.96 -1.01 3.75
C TYR A 175 -12.75 -2.26 4.63
N ILE A 176 -13.61 -2.52 5.62
CA ILE A 176 -13.47 -3.68 6.52
C ILE A 176 -14.30 -4.87 6.03
N TYR A 177 -14.32 -5.13 4.73
CA TYR A 177 -14.90 -6.37 4.23
C TYR A 177 -13.82 -7.44 4.10
N SER A 178 -14.18 -8.68 4.37
CA SER A 178 -13.34 -9.86 4.13
C SER A 178 -14.17 -10.91 3.39
N PRO A 179 -13.67 -11.46 2.27
CA PRO A 179 -14.42 -12.43 1.48
C PRO A 179 -14.65 -13.72 2.27
N THR A 180 -15.72 -14.44 1.94
CA THR A 180 -16.03 -15.76 2.52
C THR A 180 -15.13 -16.84 1.90
N TYR A 181 -14.83 -16.72 0.61
CA TYR A 181 -13.87 -17.59 -0.09
C TYR A 181 -12.73 -16.78 -0.68
N GLY A 182 -11.52 -17.32 -0.56
CA GLY A 182 -10.29 -16.62 -0.94
C GLY A 182 -9.68 -15.84 0.21
N ARG A 183 -8.61 -15.10 -0.08
CA ARG A 183 -7.89 -14.26 0.88
C ARG A 183 -7.50 -12.95 0.22
N THR A 184 -7.48 -11.88 1.01
CA THR A 184 -7.05 -10.56 0.56
C THR A 184 -6.63 -9.71 1.76
N THR A 185 -5.77 -8.75 1.51
CA THR A 185 -5.35 -7.74 2.49
C THR A 185 -6.55 -6.93 2.98
N VAL A 186 -6.63 -6.70 4.29
CA VAL A 186 -7.69 -5.87 4.88
C VAL A 186 -7.60 -4.47 4.30
N GLY A 187 -8.73 -3.87 3.94
CA GLY A 187 -8.76 -2.52 3.38
C GLY A 187 -8.82 -2.45 1.85
N THR A 188 -8.64 -3.57 1.14
CA THR A 188 -8.64 -3.58 -0.34
C THR A 188 -9.87 -4.24 -0.95
N PHE A 189 -10.76 -4.83 -0.13
CA PHE A 189 -11.96 -5.53 -0.57
C PHE A 189 -13.22 -4.69 -0.35
N VAL A 190 -13.97 -4.49 -1.43
CA VAL A 190 -15.14 -3.59 -1.50
C VAL A 190 -16.38 -4.35 -1.98
N THR A 191 -17.56 -3.88 -1.59
CA THR A 191 -18.83 -4.60 -1.87
C THR A 191 -19.86 -3.77 -2.64
N ASP A 192 -19.51 -2.55 -3.07
CA ASP A 192 -20.34 -1.67 -3.88
C ASP A 192 -19.51 -0.87 -4.89
N LYS A 193 -20.19 -0.31 -5.90
CA LYS A 193 -19.56 0.36 -7.04
C LYS A 193 -18.88 1.69 -6.68
N GLU A 194 -19.50 2.51 -5.82
CA GLU A 194 -18.96 3.84 -5.48
C GLU A 194 -17.67 3.68 -4.68
N THR A 195 -17.70 2.83 -3.66
CA THR A 195 -16.52 2.46 -2.87
C THR A 195 -15.46 1.78 -3.73
N CYS A 196 -15.85 0.94 -4.70
CA CYS A 196 -14.91 0.32 -5.64
C CYS A 196 -14.13 1.33 -6.46
N VAL A 197 -14.81 2.33 -7.04
CA VAL A 197 -14.14 3.38 -7.80
C VAL A 197 -13.21 4.18 -6.89
N ALA A 198 -13.64 4.50 -5.67
CA ALA A 198 -12.83 5.23 -4.71
C ALA A 198 -11.56 4.46 -4.28
N VAL A 199 -11.64 3.14 -4.06
CA VAL A 199 -10.46 2.31 -3.76
C VAL A 199 -9.57 2.15 -4.98
N ALA A 200 -10.13 1.96 -6.17
CA ALA A 200 -9.34 1.92 -7.40
C ALA A 200 -8.50 3.19 -7.54
N ASP A 201 -9.13 4.35 -7.39
CA ASP A 201 -8.49 5.67 -7.39
C ASP A 201 -7.43 5.83 -6.29
N GLU A 202 -7.74 5.39 -5.07
CA GLU A 202 -6.80 5.43 -3.94
C GLU A 202 -5.56 4.56 -4.21
N MET A 203 -5.76 3.33 -4.70
CA MET A 203 -4.66 2.42 -5.00
C MET A 203 -3.82 2.93 -6.18
N GLU A 204 -4.47 3.45 -7.22
CA GLU A 204 -3.80 4.05 -8.37
C GLU A 204 -2.97 5.28 -7.95
N CYS A 205 -3.54 6.16 -7.12
CA CYS A 205 -2.85 7.31 -6.57
C CYS A 205 -1.63 6.94 -5.70
N ASN A 206 -1.80 6.01 -4.76
CA ASN A 206 -0.72 5.53 -3.88
C ASN A 206 0.44 4.91 -4.68
N GLN A 207 0.12 4.15 -5.72
CA GLN A 207 1.09 3.38 -6.49
C GLN A 207 1.81 4.22 -7.55
N LYS A 208 1.07 5.03 -8.32
CA LYS A 208 1.64 5.88 -9.37
C LYS A 208 2.27 7.16 -8.81
N LYS A 209 1.84 7.63 -7.63
CA LYS A 209 2.34 8.84 -6.96
C LYS A 209 2.41 10.06 -7.89
N SER A 210 1.37 10.27 -8.70
CA SER A 210 1.35 11.31 -9.73
C SER A 210 0.23 12.32 -9.49
N PHE A 211 0.56 13.61 -9.63
CA PHE A 211 -0.43 14.69 -9.62
C PHE A 211 -1.22 14.79 -10.93
N ASP A 212 -0.82 14.07 -11.99
CA ASP A 212 -1.59 14.00 -13.23
C ASP A 212 -2.88 13.17 -13.06
N LEU A 213 -2.95 12.35 -12.01
CA LEU A 213 -4.15 11.60 -11.66
C LEU A 213 -5.19 12.50 -10.99
N PRO A 214 -6.46 12.44 -11.42
CA PRO A 214 -7.49 13.30 -10.88
C PRO A 214 -7.72 13.03 -9.39
N ASN A 215 -7.69 14.10 -8.60
CA ASN A 215 -7.86 14.09 -7.14
C ASN A 215 -6.79 13.31 -6.35
N CYS A 216 -5.65 13.02 -6.96
CA CYS A 216 -4.50 12.48 -6.25
C CYS A 216 -3.71 13.60 -5.58
N ALA A 217 -3.41 13.46 -4.30
CA ALA A 217 -2.72 14.48 -3.52
C ALA A 217 -1.71 13.87 -2.56
N GLN A 218 -0.63 14.59 -2.29
CA GLN A 218 0.40 14.19 -1.36
C GLN A 218 0.10 14.76 0.03
N CYS A 219 0.11 13.90 1.06
CA CYS A 219 0.14 14.34 2.45
C CYS A 219 1.52 14.90 2.80
N LEU A 220 1.60 16.20 3.12
CA LEU A 220 2.89 16.87 3.24
C LEU A 220 3.83 16.28 4.31
N PRO A 221 3.36 15.89 5.52
CA PRO A 221 4.26 15.34 6.54
C PRO A 221 4.74 13.90 6.28
N SER A 222 3.94 13.05 5.65
CA SER A 222 4.29 11.64 5.39
C SER A 222 4.87 11.40 4.00
N SER A 223 4.68 12.36 3.07
CA SER A 223 4.93 12.23 1.64
C SER A 223 4.13 11.12 0.95
N GLU A 224 3.13 10.53 1.63
CA GLU A 224 2.23 9.51 1.08
C GLU A 224 1.17 10.15 0.17
N PHE A 225 0.74 9.43 -0.87
CA PHE A 225 -0.21 9.92 -1.86
C PHE A 225 -1.59 9.30 -1.62
N HIS A 226 -2.62 10.14 -1.50
CA HIS A 226 -3.98 9.71 -1.26
C HIS A 226 -4.93 10.33 -2.26
N ARG A 227 -5.99 9.61 -2.59
CA ARG A 227 -7.17 10.18 -3.23
C ARG A 227 -7.82 11.15 -2.24
N ILE A 228 -8.19 12.32 -2.73
CA ILE A 228 -9.12 13.24 -2.08
C ILE A 228 -10.47 13.11 -2.78
N ASP A 229 -11.56 12.99 -2.04
CA ASP A 229 -12.87 12.99 -2.67
C ASP A 229 -13.15 14.38 -3.29
N PRO A 230 -13.54 14.47 -4.58
CA PRO A 230 -13.84 15.75 -5.21
C PRO A 230 -14.92 16.57 -4.50
N LYS A 231 -15.78 15.93 -3.69
CA LYS A 231 -16.84 16.58 -2.91
C LYS A 231 -16.31 17.20 -1.61
N VAL A 232 -15.10 16.85 -1.18
CA VAL A 232 -14.53 17.38 0.06
C VAL A 232 -13.99 18.79 -0.18
N PRO A 233 -14.52 19.80 0.53
CA PRO A 233 -14.02 21.15 0.39
C PRO A 233 -12.59 21.23 0.94
N LEU A 234 -11.68 21.71 0.10
CA LEU A 234 -10.33 22.08 0.51
C LEU A 234 -10.37 23.51 1.07
N GLY A 235 -10.10 23.61 2.37
CA GLY A 235 -10.03 24.86 3.10
C GLY A 235 -8.69 25.58 2.87
N PRO A 236 -8.72 26.91 2.73
CA PRO A 236 -7.52 27.70 2.54
C PRO A 236 -6.67 27.74 3.82
N PRO A 237 -5.33 27.80 3.71
CA PRO A 237 -4.48 28.17 4.83
C PRO A 237 -4.81 29.58 5.37
N SER A 238 -4.55 29.81 6.66
CA SER A 238 -4.56 31.16 7.26
C SER A 238 -3.13 31.68 7.39
N LEU A 239 -2.88 32.92 6.94
CA LEU A 239 -1.58 33.56 7.05
C LEU A 239 -1.52 34.46 8.29
N ILE A 240 -0.56 34.21 9.18
CA ILE A 240 -0.32 34.99 10.40
C ILE A 240 0.98 35.78 10.22
N ILE A 241 0.91 37.11 10.33
CA ILE A 241 2.09 37.98 10.19
C ILE A 241 2.24 38.88 11.42
N MET A 242 3.49 39.04 11.82
CA MET A 242 3.96 40.05 12.75
C MET A 242 5.00 40.92 12.04
N THR A 243 4.85 42.24 12.17
CA THR A 243 5.78 43.22 11.60
C THR A 243 5.89 44.43 12.52
N ASN A 244 6.93 45.24 12.33
CA ASN A 244 7.03 46.60 12.86
C ASN A 244 6.57 47.67 11.86
N ALA A 245 6.12 47.30 10.65
CA ALA A 245 5.53 48.23 9.70
C ALA A 245 4.09 48.63 10.09
N HIS A 246 3.71 49.88 9.85
CA HIS A 246 2.37 50.39 10.17
C HIS A 246 1.29 49.94 9.17
N ILE A 247 1.65 49.83 7.89
CA ILE A 247 0.73 49.46 6.81
C ILE A 247 1.40 48.40 5.93
N LEU A 248 0.70 47.28 5.75
CA LEU A 248 1.06 46.26 4.76
C LEU A 248 0.04 46.28 3.62
N GLU A 249 0.54 46.21 2.39
CA GLU A 249 -0.27 45.99 1.20
C GLU A 249 -0.10 44.54 0.74
N PHE A 250 -1.21 43.83 0.66
CA PHE A 250 -1.27 42.49 0.11
C PHE A 250 -1.86 42.57 -1.29
N LYS A 251 -1.14 42.06 -2.29
CA LYS A 251 -1.71 41.85 -3.62
C LYS A 251 -1.70 40.36 -3.92
N ILE A 252 -2.89 39.83 -4.16
CA ILE A 252 -3.07 38.43 -4.54
C ILE A 252 -2.99 38.39 -6.06
N ILE A 253 -2.05 37.60 -6.56
CA ILE A 253 -1.95 37.25 -7.97
C ILE A 253 -2.48 35.83 -8.05
N GLU A 254 -3.73 35.67 -8.49
CA GLU A 254 -4.27 34.36 -8.80
C GLU A 254 -3.55 33.82 -10.03
N THR A 255 -2.69 32.85 -9.81
CA THR A 255 -2.11 32.03 -10.88
C THR A 255 -3.21 31.07 -11.36
N VAL A 256 -3.61 31.21 -12.63
CA VAL A 256 -4.44 30.19 -13.30
C VAL A 256 -3.55 28.98 -13.52
N GLU A 257 -3.89 27.85 -12.91
CA GLU A 257 -3.13 26.60 -13.06
C GLU A 257 -3.04 26.18 -14.54
N GLY A 258 -1.84 25.78 -14.99
CA GLY A 258 -1.69 25.00 -16.22
C GLY A 258 -1.09 25.67 -17.46
N PHE A 259 -0.65 26.94 -17.42
CA PHE A 259 -0.07 27.58 -18.63
C PHE A 259 1.46 27.62 -18.62
N VAL A 260 2.07 26.80 -19.49
CA VAL A 260 3.38 27.10 -20.07
C VAL A 260 3.30 28.51 -20.65
N LEU A 261 4.14 29.42 -20.17
CA LEU A 261 4.21 30.82 -20.55
C LEU A 261 4.30 30.99 -22.08
N LYS A 262 3.16 31.16 -22.77
CA LYS A 262 3.14 31.65 -24.15
C LYS A 262 2.16 32.79 -24.43
N GLU A 263 1.11 33.01 -23.64
CA GLU A 263 0.30 34.24 -23.76
C GLU A 263 -0.21 34.75 -22.40
N ALA A 264 -0.06 36.06 -22.18
CA ALA A 264 -0.35 36.74 -20.93
C ALA A 264 -1.86 36.97 -20.75
N VAL A 265 -2.54 36.06 -20.05
CA VAL A 265 -3.84 36.39 -19.45
C VAL A 265 -3.58 37.39 -18.33
N LYS A 266 -4.15 38.60 -18.43
CA LYS A 266 -4.03 39.62 -17.38
C LYS A 266 -4.69 39.10 -16.08
N PRO A 267 -3.94 38.90 -14.99
CA PRO A 267 -4.52 38.45 -13.72
C PRO A 267 -5.54 39.49 -13.21
N LYS A 268 -6.65 39.03 -12.63
CA LYS A 268 -7.54 39.91 -11.87
C LYS A 268 -6.82 40.29 -10.58
N GLU A 269 -6.31 41.51 -10.53
CA GLU A 269 -5.64 42.02 -9.33
C GLU A 269 -6.68 42.42 -8.27
N GLY A 270 -6.75 41.66 -7.19
CA GLY A 270 -7.42 42.04 -5.95
C GLY A 270 -6.37 42.50 -4.92
N GLY A 271 -6.35 43.79 -4.61
CA GLY A 271 -5.47 44.33 -3.56
C GLY A 271 -6.21 44.44 -2.22
N LEU A 272 -5.66 43.87 -1.15
CA LEU A 272 -6.10 44.06 0.23
C LEU A 272 -5.06 44.92 0.96
N LYS A 273 -5.42 46.17 1.29
CA LYS A 273 -4.61 47.00 2.18
C LYS A 273 -5.04 46.76 3.62
N LYS A 274 -4.10 46.40 4.49
CA LYS A 274 -4.37 46.17 5.92
C LYS A 274 -3.48 47.05 6.78
N ARG A 275 -4.11 47.88 7.61
CA ARG A 275 -3.43 48.60 8.69
C ARG A 275 -3.16 47.61 9.82
N MET A 276 -1.91 47.55 10.27
CA MET A 276 -1.52 46.65 11.35
C MET A 276 -1.84 47.30 12.71
N SER A 277 -2.23 46.50 13.69
CA SER A 277 -2.68 47.00 15.01
C SER A 277 -1.57 47.71 15.82
N GLY A 278 -0.32 47.58 15.38
CA GLY A 278 0.85 48.25 15.94
C GLY A 278 2.13 47.48 15.65
N PRO A 279 3.30 48.06 15.94
CA PRO A 279 4.55 47.32 15.86
C PRO A 279 4.51 46.19 16.90
N THR A 280 4.79 44.95 16.48
CA THR A 280 4.97 43.74 17.32
C THR A 280 3.74 42.90 17.71
N THR A 281 2.51 43.26 17.34
CA THR A 281 1.37 42.34 17.48
C THR A 281 1.21 41.47 16.24
N ALA A 282 1.08 40.16 16.43
CA ALA A 282 0.75 39.24 15.33
C ALA A 282 -0.72 39.42 14.95
N ASP A 283 -0.98 39.72 13.68
CA ASP A 283 -2.34 39.81 13.15
C ASP A 283 -2.58 38.66 12.18
N ARG A 284 -3.76 38.01 12.32
CA ARG A 284 -4.26 37.08 11.31
C ARG A 284 -4.69 37.85 10.08
N ILE A 285 -4.18 37.44 8.93
CA ILE A 285 -4.58 37.99 7.64
C ILE A 285 -5.44 36.94 6.98
N SER A 286 -6.75 37.12 7.11
CA SER A 286 -7.71 36.36 6.32
C SER A 286 -7.67 36.91 4.91
N VAL A 287 -7.10 36.14 4.00
CA VAL A 287 -7.07 36.41 2.57
C VAL A 287 -8.19 35.58 1.93
N PRO A 288 -9.34 36.18 1.56
CA PRO A 288 -10.42 35.44 0.91
C PRO A 288 -9.91 34.83 -0.40
N GLY A 289 -10.23 33.56 -0.66
CA GLY A 289 -9.88 32.89 -1.92
C GLY A 289 -8.45 32.36 -2.01
N LEU A 290 -7.70 32.33 -0.90
CA LEU A 290 -6.33 31.83 -0.90
C LEU A 290 -6.27 30.31 -1.14
N LYS A 291 -5.89 29.87 -2.34
CA LYS A 291 -5.81 28.44 -2.69
C LYS A 291 -4.36 28.00 -2.87
N GLU A 292 -4.14 26.69 -2.96
CA GLU A 292 -2.86 26.18 -3.45
C GLU A 292 -2.51 26.83 -4.80
N GLY A 293 -1.23 27.16 -4.98
CA GLY A 293 -0.73 27.87 -6.15
C GLY A 293 -0.91 29.39 -6.10
N SER A 294 -1.69 29.94 -5.17
CA SER A 294 -1.83 31.40 -5.02
C SER A 294 -0.48 32.06 -4.70
N VAL A 295 -0.21 33.17 -5.37
CA VAL A 295 0.95 34.02 -5.10
C VAL A 295 0.48 35.29 -4.41
N ILE A 296 1.07 35.59 -3.25
CA ILE A 296 0.80 36.79 -2.46
C ILE A 296 2.04 37.66 -2.49
N THR A 297 1.91 38.90 -2.91
CA THR A 297 2.95 39.90 -2.70
C THR A 297 2.63 40.70 -1.45
N VAL A 298 3.61 40.87 -0.56
CA VAL A 298 3.50 41.66 0.66
C VAL A 298 4.45 42.85 0.53
N GLY A 299 3.86 44.00 0.21
CA GLY A 299 4.56 45.27 0.10
C GLY A 299 4.37 46.12 1.35
N MET A 300 5.33 47.02 1.57
CA MET A 300 5.19 48.09 2.54
C MET A 300 4.70 49.34 1.82
N VAL A 301 3.71 50.03 2.39
CA VAL A 301 3.27 51.31 1.86
C VAL A 301 3.97 52.39 2.64
N ARG A 302 4.79 53.22 1.97
CA ARG A 302 5.20 54.50 2.56
C ARG A 302 3.95 55.34 2.66
N GLU A 303 3.58 55.72 3.88
CA GLU A 303 2.57 56.73 4.13
C GLU A 303 3.19 58.08 3.71
N THR A 304 3.29 58.33 2.39
CA THR A 304 3.33 59.71 1.92
C THR A 304 2.03 60.31 2.39
N ILE A 305 2.11 61.26 3.31
CA ILE A 305 1.01 62.09 3.80
C ILE A 305 0.45 62.88 2.60
N VAL A 306 -0.29 62.22 1.73
CA VAL A 306 -0.98 62.78 0.57
C VAL A 306 -2.25 61.97 0.33
N ASP A 307 -3.04 61.79 1.38
CA ASP A 307 -4.48 61.54 1.27
C ASP A 307 -5.14 62.26 2.44
N THR A 308 -5.06 63.58 2.39
CA THR A 308 -6.11 64.43 2.95
C THR A 308 -7.41 63.98 2.31
N PHE A 309 -8.21 63.22 3.07
CA PHE A 309 -9.66 63.20 3.04
C PHE A 309 -10.29 63.70 1.72
N ALA A 310 -10.58 62.78 0.80
CA ALA A 310 -11.37 63.04 -0.39
C ALA A 310 -12.86 63.36 -0.11
N ASP A 311 -13.20 63.74 1.13
CA ASP A 311 -14.55 64.14 1.49
C ASP A 311 -14.52 65.12 2.68
N LEU A 312 -14.34 66.42 2.39
CA LEU A 312 -14.78 67.59 3.17
C LEU A 312 -14.25 68.87 2.51
N THR A 313 -15.17 69.67 1.99
CA THR A 313 -14.97 70.94 1.25
C THR A 313 -14.48 72.12 2.12
N ALA A 314 -13.68 71.88 3.14
CA ALA A 314 -13.09 72.93 3.97
C ALA A 314 -11.55 72.89 3.92
N PRO A 315 -10.87 73.99 3.54
CA PRO A 315 -9.42 74.06 3.54
C PRO A 315 -8.90 74.08 4.99
N VAL A 316 -8.47 72.92 5.50
CA VAL A 316 -7.70 72.84 6.74
C VAL A 316 -6.24 73.14 6.40
N LYS A 317 -5.76 74.30 6.85
CA LYS A 317 -4.35 74.69 6.76
C LYS A 317 -3.52 73.72 7.63
N PRO A 318 -2.48 73.06 7.11
CA PRO A 318 -1.64 72.20 7.93
C PRO A 318 -0.99 73.02 9.06
N PRO A 319 -0.86 72.46 10.28
CA PRO A 319 -0.17 73.14 11.36
C PRO A 319 1.27 73.41 10.95
N SER A 320 1.58 74.68 10.72
CA SER A 320 2.91 75.18 10.41
C SER A 320 3.82 74.99 11.61
N GLY A 321 4.63 73.93 11.64
CA GLY A 321 5.67 73.78 12.66
C GLY A 321 6.36 72.43 12.78
N SER A 322 5.75 71.31 12.40
CA SER A 322 6.41 70.00 12.48
C SER A 322 7.13 69.67 11.17
N LYS A 323 8.41 70.03 11.08
CA LYS A 323 9.30 69.40 10.10
C LYS A 323 9.50 67.95 10.53
N PHE A 324 8.81 67.01 9.88
CA PHE A 324 9.27 65.62 9.88
C PHE A 324 10.60 65.63 9.12
N ASN A 325 11.70 65.38 9.83
CA ASN A 325 12.98 65.15 9.19
C ASN A 325 12.93 63.75 8.56
N ASP A 326 13.08 63.65 7.24
CA ASP A 326 13.23 62.39 6.51
C ASP A 326 14.42 61.54 7.05
N ASP A 327 15.35 62.17 7.77
CA ASP A 327 16.51 61.53 8.37
C ASP A 327 16.19 60.73 9.65
N ASP A 328 15.00 60.89 10.27
CA ASP A 328 14.61 60.15 11.49
C ASP A 328 13.89 58.82 11.19
N ILE A 329 13.67 58.50 9.91
CA ILE A 329 13.45 57.11 9.46
C ILE A 329 14.83 56.48 9.24
N THR A 330 15.66 56.47 10.29
CA THR A 330 16.97 55.82 10.29
C THR A 330 16.78 54.30 10.23
N SER A 331 16.50 53.75 9.06
CA SER A 331 16.57 52.32 8.73
C SER A 331 16.22 51.37 9.89
N ASP A 332 15.15 51.66 10.64
CA ASP A 332 14.69 50.77 11.68
C ASP A 332 14.50 49.43 10.99
N ASN A 333 15.18 48.39 11.50
CA ASN A 333 15.28 47.11 10.81
C ASN A 333 13.88 46.53 10.62
N PHE A 334 13.25 46.87 9.49
CA PHE A 334 11.92 46.41 9.16
C PHE A 334 11.97 44.90 9.05
N PHE A 335 10.96 44.27 9.61
CA PHE A 335 10.85 42.83 9.49
C PHE A 335 9.42 42.41 9.27
N ILE A 336 9.28 41.31 8.53
CA ILE A 336 8.07 40.52 8.41
C ILE A 336 8.44 39.13 8.93
N ALA A 337 7.77 38.68 9.99
CA ALA A 337 7.88 37.33 10.50
C ALA A 337 6.49 36.74 10.59
N GLY A 338 6.33 35.45 10.32
CA GLY A 338 5.00 34.86 10.30
C GLY A 338 4.99 33.39 10.03
N PHE A 339 3.81 32.83 10.02
CA PHE A 339 3.58 31.44 9.65
C PHE A 339 2.21 31.29 9.01
N VAL A 340 2.06 30.25 8.20
CA VAL A 340 0.79 29.76 7.71
C VAL A 340 0.28 28.69 8.66
N THR A 341 -1.03 28.66 8.91
CA THR A 341 -1.67 27.71 9.81
C THR A 341 -3.01 27.20 9.29
N GLY A 342 -3.38 25.99 9.69
CA GLY A 342 -4.67 25.38 9.42
C GLY A 342 -4.98 24.25 10.40
N GLN A 343 -6.26 23.92 10.53
CA GLN A 343 -6.72 22.84 11.41
C GLN A 343 -6.55 21.49 10.70
N THR A 344 -5.97 20.53 11.41
CA THR A 344 -5.90 19.11 11.03
C THR A 344 -6.60 18.28 12.11
N ARG A 345 -6.76 16.96 11.90
CA ARG A 345 -7.41 16.11 12.91
C ARG A 345 -6.60 15.99 14.20
N LYS A 346 -5.27 16.01 14.12
CA LYS A 346 -4.37 15.94 15.28
C LYS A 346 -4.05 17.31 15.89
N GLY A 347 -4.58 18.40 15.32
CA GLY A 347 -4.46 19.74 15.85
C GLY A 347 -4.02 20.77 14.81
N THR A 348 -3.51 21.90 15.28
CA THR A 348 -3.11 23.00 14.41
C THR A 348 -1.77 22.70 13.73
N TYR A 349 -1.74 22.70 12.40
CA TYR A 349 -0.49 22.67 11.63
C TYR A 349 0.03 24.10 11.46
N THR A 350 1.35 24.27 11.47
CA THR A 350 2.00 25.57 11.25
C THR A 350 3.24 25.43 10.36
N LEU A 351 3.42 26.34 9.41
CA LEU A 351 4.62 26.43 8.57
C LEU A 351 5.13 27.86 8.50
N ASP A 352 6.41 28.07 8.82
CA ASP A 352 7.08 29.37 8.72
C ASP A 352 7.01 29.95 7.29
N ILE A 353 6.71 31.25 7.15
CA ILE A 353 6.68 31.94 5.86
C ILE A 353 8.00 31.87 5.09
N LYS A 354 9.13 31.59 5.76
CA LYS A 354 10.41 31.42 5.06
C LYS A 354 10.36 30.33 3.98
N TYR A 355 9.56 29.28 4.20
CA TYR A 355 9.38 28.18 3.25
C TYR A 355 8.41 28.53 2.13
N LEU A 356 7.79 29.71 2.20
CA LEU A 356 6.81 30.20 1.23
C LEU A 356 7.40 31.29 0.33
N LEU A 357 8.61 31.80 0.64
CA LEU A 357 9.25 32.86 -0.12
C LEU A 357 9.64 32.40 -1.52
N VAL A 358 9.28 33.20 -2.52
CA VAL A 358 9.70 33.04 -3.91
C VAL A 358 10.72 34.14 -4.23
N GLU A 359 11.83 33.77 -4.87
CA GLU A 359 12.78 34.74 -5.41
C GLU A 359 12.15 35.47 -6.59
N THR A 360 12.08 36.80 -6.53
CA THR A 360 11.52 37.65 -7.59
C THR A 360 12.58 38.59 -8.12
N GLU A 361 12.79 38.60 -9.45
CA GLU A 361 13.71 39.55 -10.13
C GLU A 361 15.14 39.56 -9.56
N GLY A 362 15.66 38.39 -9.16
CA GLY A 362 16.98 38.26 -8.56
C GLY A 362 17.08 38.84 -7.14
N TYR A 363 15.97 39.32 -6.56
CA TYR A 363 15.91 39.72 -5.17
C TYR A 363 15.73 38.49 -4.28
N LYS A 364 16.73 38.26 -3.43
CA LYS A 364 16.70 37.24 -2.39
C LYS A 364 16.43 37.93 -1.04
N PRO A 365 15.26 37.71 -0.42
CA PRO A 365 14.94 38.32 0.87
C PRO A 365 16.02 38.00 1.91
N ARG A 366 16.39 39.00 2.72
CA ARG A 366 17.41 38.83 3.77
C ARG A 366 16.75 38.40 5.07
N PHE A 367 17.34 37.43 5.75
CA PHE A 367 16.86 36.94 7.04
C PHE A 367 17.66 37.55 8.20
N PHE A 368 16.97 37.99 9.25
CA PHE A 368 17.56 38.63 10.42
C PHE A 368 17.09 37.97 11.71
N GLY A 369 17.71 36.83 12.04
CA GLY A 369 17.39 36.08 13.24
C GLY A 369 15.97 35.52 13.22
N THR A 370 15.40 35.35 14.42
CA THR A 370 14.07 34.75 14.61
C THR A 370 13.24 35.58 15.57
N LYS A 371 11.91 35.52 15.42
CA LYS A 371 10.93 36.17 16.27
C LYS A 371 9.88 35.15 16.70
N SER A 372 9.45 35.23 17.96
CA SER A 372 8.33 34.43 18.45
C SER A 372 7.03 35.11 18.07
N VAL A 373 6.26 34.50 17.16
CA VAL A 373 4.96 34.98 16.70
C VAL A 373 3.91 34.19 17.47
N SER A 374 3.09 34.87 18.28
CA SER A 374 2.03 34.24 19.07
C SER A 374 0.65 34.63 18.56
N TYR A 375 -0.21 33.66 18.29
CA TYR A 375 -1.58 33.87 17.83
C TYR A 375 -2.50 32.76 18.36
N GLU A 376 -3.65 33.13 18.95
CA GLU A 376 -4.65 32.19 19.50
C GLU A 376 -4.04 31.07 20.38
N GLY A 377 -3.10 31.44 21.25
CA GLY A 377 -2.43 30.48 22.16
C GLY A 377 -1.36 29.59 21.53
N THR A 378 -1.11 29.72 20.22
CA THR A 378 -0.01 29.06 19.53
C THR A 378 1.17 30.03 19.37
N THR A 379 2.36 29.65 19.84
CA THR A 379 3.59 30.43 19.65
C THR A 379 4.55 29.68 18.73
N VAL A 380 4.85 30.27 17.58
CA VAL A 380 5.79 29.72 16.58
C VAL A 380 7.02 30.60 16.51
N LYS A 381 8.21 29.99 16.48
CA LYS A 381 9.47 30.70 16.27
C LYS A 381 9.72 30.83 14.77
N CYS A 382 9.49 32.02 14.23
CA CYS A 382 9.57 32.31 12.80
C CYS A 382 10.85 33.07 12.45
N TYR A 383 11.34 32.90 11.23
CA TYR A 383 12.43 33.74 10.72
C TYR A 383 11.90 35.13 10.38
N ALA A 384 12.66 36.16 10.78
CA ALA A 384 12.36 37.53 10.39
C ALA A 384 12.98 37.84 9.04
N VAL A 385 12.15 38.25 8.09
CA VAL A 385 12.52 38.64 6.73
C VAL A 385 12.54 40.17 6.67
N ASN A 386 13.62 40.77 6.18
CA ASN A 386 13.69 42.21 5.96
C ASN A 386 13.38 42.51 4.49
N PRO A 387 12.14 42.93 4.17
CA PRO A 387 11.78 43.32 2.82
C PRO A 387 12.48 44.62 2.42
N ASP A 388 12.90 44.72 1.15
CA ASP A 388 13.25 46.01 0.56
C ASP A 388 11.95 46.80 0.37
N ILE A 389 11.94 48.07 0.77
CA ILE A 389 10.75 48.92 0.69
C ILE A 389 10.22 49.08 -0.74
N ASN A 390 11.09 48.92 -1.74
CA ASN A 390 10.73 49.00 -3.15
C ASN A 390 10.48 47.64 -3.79
N LYS A 391 10.71 46.53 -3.06
CA LYS A 391 10.54 45.17 -3.58
C LYS A 391 9.71 44.34 -2.61
N PRO A 392 8.40 44.18 -2.85
CA PRO A 392 7.56 43.36 -1.99
C PRO A 392 8.10 41.93 -1.91
N ILE A 393 7.93 41.29 -0.75
CA ILE A 393 8.22 39.85 -0.67
C ILE A 393 7.10 39.10 -1.36
N THR A 394 7.45 38.02 -2.04
CA THR A 394 6.49 37.16 -2.73
C THR A 394 6.39 35.84 -2.00
N LEU A 395 5.17 35.46 -1.62
CA LEU A 395 4.85 34.22 -0.94
C LEU A 395 4.02 33.35 -1.88
N ARG A 396 4.33 32.06 -1.98
CA ARG A 396 3.52 31.07 -2.70
C ARG A 396 2.87 30.12 -1.71
N MET A 397 1.56 29.91 -1.84
CA MET A 397 0.85 28.92 -1.03
C MET A 397 0.94 27.56 -1.70
N PRO A 398 1.54 26.53 -1.07
CA PRO A 398 1.85 25.28 -1.75
C PRO A 398 0.96 24.11 -1.31
N PHE A 399 -0.08 24.35 -0.52
CA PHE A 399 -0.97 23.28 -0.04
C PHE A 399 -2.32 23.82 0.40
N SER A 400 -3.27 22.90 0.58
CA SER A 400 -4.60 23.14 1.11
C SER A 400 -4.93 22.17 2.26
N PHE A 401 -5.93 22.50 3.08
CA PHE A 401 -6.37 21.62 4.18
C PHE A 401 -7.67 20.92 3.80
N ALA A 402 -7.74 19.60 3.98
CA ALA A 402 -9.04 18.93 3.94
C ALA A 402 -9.86 19.33 5.18
N SER A 403 -11.18 19.43 5.03
CA SER A 403 -12.07 19.64 6.18
C SER A 403 -11.87 18.55 7.23
N ILE A 404 -11.71 18.94 8.51
CA ILE A 404 -11.53 17.98 9.63
C ILE A 404 -12.72 17.02 9.79
N ALA A 405 -13.90 17.40 9.26
CA ALA A 405 -15.09 16.57 9.26
C ALA A 405 -15.08 15.49 8.16
N SER A 406 -14.26 15.64 7.11
CA SER A 406 -14.19 14.66 6.02
C SER A 406 -13.43 13.40 6.45
N SER A 407 -13.71 12.27 5.81
CA SER A 407 -12.92 11.04 5.94
C SER A 407 -11.50 11.22 5.41
N ASP A 408 -11.30 12.01 4.35
CA ASP A 408 -9.98 12.26 3.74
C ASP A 408 -8.99 12.92 4.71
N SER A 409 -9.47 13.78 5.62
CA SER A 409 -8.58 14.35 6.64
C SER A 409 -8.00 13.30 7.60
N LYS A 410 -8.53 12.06 7.65
CA LYS A 410 -7.89 10.94 8.37
C LYS A 410 -6.62 10.46 7.67
N ARG A 411 -6.57 10.57 6.33
CA ARG A 411 -5.43 10.11 5.51
C ARG A 411 -4.21 11.02 5.67
N CYS A 412 -4.44 12.31 5.96
CA CYS A 412 -3.39 13.25 6.34
C CYS A 412 -3.73 13.93 7.67
N ASP A 413 -3.74 13.15 8.75
CA ASP A 413 -4.30 13.59 10.03
C ASP A 413 -3.49 14.68 10.75
N ASN A 414 -2.23 14.88 10.37
CA ASN A 414 -1.28 15.80 10.99
C ASN A 414 -0.81 16.92 10.05
N GLY A 415 -1.34 17.03 8.83
CA GLY A 415 -0.85 18.02 7.87
C GLY A 415 -1.80 18.38 6.74
N PRO A 416 -1.36 19.29 5.86
CA PRO A 416 -2.09 19.65 4.68
C PRO A 416 -1.79 18.72 3.51
N PHE A 417 -2.60 18.84 2.46
CA PHE A 417 -2.41 18.16 1.19
C PHE A 417 -1.78 19.10 0.17
N VAL A 418 -0.79 18.59 -0.56
CA VAL A 418 -0.27 19.18 -1.79
C VAL A 418 -0.99 18.51 -2.95
N THR A 419 -1.60 19.27 -3.85
CA THR A 419 -2.39 18.73 -4.97
C THR A 419 -1.73 18.94 -6.32
N THR A 420 -0.57 19.63 -6.38
CA THR A 420 0.10 19.92 -7.65
C THR A 420 1.59 19.62 -7.62
N ALA A 421 2.12 19.18 -8.77
CA ALA A 421 3.54 18.95 -8.99
C ALA A 421 4.38 20.20 -8.72
N ALA A 422 3.89 21.38 -9.11
CA ALA A 422 4.62 22.62 -8.96
C ALA A 422 4.74 23.07 -7.49
N SER A 423 3.77 22.73 -6.64
CA SER A 423 3.85 22.95 -5.20
C SER A 423 4.77 21.95 -4.52
N ALA A 424 4.73 20.67 -4.92
CA ALA A 424 5.65 19.65 -4.41
C ALA A 424 7.12 19.99 -4.76
N ALA A 425 7.36 20.45 -5.99
CA ALA A 425 8.66 20.95 -6.45
C ALA A 425 9.15 22.13 -5.62
N PHE A 426 8.24 23.06 -5.30
CA PHE A 426 8.54 24.26 -4.52
C PHE A 426 8.90 23.92 -3.08
N LEU A 427 8.22 22.95 -2.48
CA LEU A 427 8.50 22.48 -1.12
C LEU A 427 9.64 21.47 -1.02
N ASP A 428 10.13 20.95 -2.15
CA ASP A 428 11.01 19.77 -2.21
C ASP A 428 10.42 18.59 -1.41
N SER A 429 9.09 18.44 -1.41
CA SER A 429 8.36 17.46 -0.57
C SER A 429 8.35 16.04 -1.15
N ASP A 430 8.73 15.90 -2.42
CA ASP A 430 8.65 14.65 -3.15
C ASP A 430 9.84 14.47 -4.10
N PRO A 431 10.53 13.30 -4.06
CA PRO A 431 11.67 13.03 -4.94
C PRO A 431 11.31 12.91 -6.43
N CYS A 432 10.04 12.64 -6.78
CA CYS A 432 9.57 12.52 -8.17
C CYS A 432 9.24 13.87 -8.79
N HIS A 433 8.90 14.87 -7.97
CA HIS A 433 8.49 16.20 -8.43
C HIS A 433 9.50 17.29 -8.09
N LYS A 434 10.76 16.96 -7.81
CA LYS A 434 11.81 17.98 -7.59
C LYS A 434 11.99 18.86 -8.82
N ALA A 435 12.45 20.10 -8.62
CA ALA A 435 12.81 20.98 -9.74
C ALA A 435 13.75 20.29 -10.74
N GLY A 436 13.38 20.26 -12.02
CA GLY A 436 14.11 19.57 -13.10
C GLY A 436 13.71 18.10 -13.32
N SER A 437 12.85 17.54 -12.47
CA SER A 437 12.27 16.21 -12.69
C SER A 437 11.16 16.29 -13.74
N GLY A 438 11.10 15.28 -14.59
CA GLY A 438 10.13 15.16 -15.66
C GLY A 438 10.40 13.91 -16.50
N PRO A 439 9.64 13.69 -17.59
CA PRO A 439 9.82 12.53 -18.45
C PRO A 439 11.28 12.37 -18.91
N GLY A 440 11.88 11.23 -18.56
CA GLY A 440 13.29 10.92 -18.87
C GLY A 440 14.32 11.46 -17.88
N THR A 441 13.94 12.27 -16.88
CA THR A 441 14.85 12.89 -15.91
C THR A 441 14.48 12.64 -14.44
N TYR A 442 13.50 11.77 -14.16
CA TYR A 442 13.16 11.41 -12.77
C TYR A 442 14.36 10.81 -12.03
N SER A 443 14.46 11.13 -10.74
CA SER A 443 15.56 10.64 -9.91
C SER A 443 15.47 9.12 -9.67
N PRO A 444 16.60 8.41 -9.52
CA PRO A 444 16.60 6.99 -9.16
C PRO A 444 15.85 6.72 -7.83
N VAL A 445 15.92 7.65 -6.88
CA VAL A 445 15.22 7.56 -5.58
C VAL A 445 13.70 7.58 -5.76
N CYS A 446 13.19 8.47 -6.62
CA CYS A 446 11.78 8.49 -6.98
C CYS A 446 11.34 7.13 -7.55
N LEU A 447 12.07 6.66 -8.57
CA LEU A 447 11.69 5.46 -9.30
C LEU A 447 11.82 4.21 -8.44
N ASP A 448 12.77 4.17 -7.50
CA ASP A 448 12.94 3.05 -6.57
C ASP A 448 11.71 2.89 -5.66
N GLN A 449 11.14 4.00 -5.19
CA GLN A 449 9.91 3.96 -4.39
C GLN A 449 8.72 3.43 -5.20
N ILE A 450 8.56 3.86 -6.45
CA ILE A 450 7.49 3.37 -7.33
C ILE A 450 7.71 1.89 -7.67
N PHE A 451 8.93 1.51 -8.05
CA PHE A 451 9.32 0.14 -8.37
C PHE A 451 9.03 -0.84 -7.23
N LYS A 452 9.39 -0.45 -6.00
CA LYS A 452 9.08 -1.23 -4.78
C LYS A 452 7.59 -1.27 -4.46
N GLY A 453 6.84 -0.18 -4.74
CA GLY A 453 5.38 -0.14 -4.62
C GLY A 453 4.68 -1.24 -5.44
N PHE A 454 5.21 -1.52 -6.64
CA PHE A 454 4.75 -2.61 -7.51
C PHE A 454 5.38 -3.98 -7.20
N GLY A 455 6.02 -4.14 -6.05
CA GLY A 455 6.60 -5.41 -5.60
C GLY A 455 8.01 -5.70 -6.11
N GLY A 456 8.68 -4.72 -6.72
CA GLY A 456 10.07 -4.83 -7.14
C GLY A 456 11.04 -4.90 -5.95
N THR A 457 12.23 -5.47 -6.17
CA THR A 457 13.31 -5.57 -5.18
C THR A 457 14.64 -5.07 -5.76
N ASP A 458 15.59 -4.74 -4.90
CA ASP A 458 16.94 -4.29 -5.33
C ASP A 458 17.69 -5.36 -6.16
N LYS A 459 17.29 -6.64 -6.03
CA LYS A 459 17.85 -7.75 -6.81
C LYS A 459 17.32 -7.78 -8.24
N GLY A 460 16.13 -7.24 -8.49
CA GLY A 460 15.51 -7.16 -9.82
C GLY A 460 16.41 -6.47 -10.85
N THR A 461 16.48 -7.01 -12.06
CA THR A 461 17.25 -6.39 -13.16
C THR A 461 16.63 -5.05 -13.58
N GLY A 462 15.34 -4.85 -13.30
CA GLY A 462 14.61 -3.59 -13.49
C GLY A 462 14.83 -2.55 -12.40
N SER A 463 15.55 -2.86 -11.30
CA SER A 463 15.76 -1.89 -10.22
C SER A 463 16.40 -0.60 -10.76
N PRO A 464 15.84 0.59 -10.44
CA PRO A 464 16.36 1.87 -10.91
C PRO A 464 17.67 2.27 -10.24
N LEU A 465 18.14 1.50 -9.25
CA LEU A 465 19.48 1.61 -8.69
C LEU A 465 20.55 1.07 -9.67
N LYS A 466 20.14 0.30 -10.68
CA LYS A 466 20.99 -0.20 -11.76
C LYS A 466 20.81 0.68 -13.00
N PRO A 467 21.88 1.04 -13.73
CA PRO A 467 21.78 1.90 -14.92
C PRO A 467 20.82 1.35 -16.00
N GLU A 468 20.84 0.04 -16.23
CA GLU A 468 20.00 -0.63 -17.22
C GLU A 468 18.51 -0.61 -16.79
N GLY A 469 18.24 -0.91 -15.52
CA GLY A 469 16.90 -0.86 -14.95
C GLY A 469 16.33 0.56 -14.96
N LEU A 470 17.14 1.54 -14.59
CA LEU A 470 16.78 2.96 -14.64
C LEU A 470 16.37 3.38 -16.07
N LYS A 471 17.18 3.01 -17.07
CA LYS A 471 16.88 3.29 -18.47
C LYS A 471 15.63 2.55 -18.95
N ALA A 472 15.46 1.29 -18.57
CA ALA A 472 14.32 0.47 -18.94
C ALA A 472 13.00 1.01 -18.38
N ILE A 473 13.03 1.61 -17.18
CA ILE A 473 11.86 2.26 -16.57
C ILE A 473 11.59 3.63 -17.22
N LEU A 474 12.62 4.48 -17.37
CA LEU A 474 12.46 5.84 -17.86
C LEU A 474 12.03 5.93 -19.33
N PHE A 475 12.36 4.94 -20.16
CA PHE A 475 12.19 5.03 -21.61
C PHE A 475 11.46 3.83 -22.21
N ASP A 476 10.53 4.11 -23.10
CA ASP A 476 10.01 3.15 -24.07
C ASP A 476 10.81 3.27 -25.37
N GLY A 477 11.86 2.46 -25.49
CA GLY A 477 12.89 2.64 -26.53
C GLY A 477 13.62 3.97 -26.35
N SER A 478 13.27 4.96 -27.17
CA SER A 478 13.80 6.33 -27.09
C SER A 478 12.79 7.36 -26.55
N LYS A 479 11.51 6.98 -26.40
CA LYS A 479 10.47 7.87 -25.89
C LYS A 479 10.55 7.94 -24.37
N PRO A 480 10.74 9.12 -23.76
CA PRO A 480 10.68 9.26 -22.30
C PRO A 480 9.26 9.01 -21.80
N ARG A 481 9.11 8.26 -20.72
CA ARG A 481 7.83 7.99 -20.05
C ARG A 481 7.49 9.06 -19.01
N THR A 482 6.21 9.37 -18.87
CA THR A 482 5.64 10.11 -17.72
C THR A 482 5.57 9.22 -16.47
N LEU A 483 5.31 9.77 -15.28
CA LEU A 483 5.11 8.96 -14.07
C LEU A 483 3.93 8.00 -14.21
N GLU A 484 2.87 8.42 -14.90
CA GLU A 484 1.71 7.59 -15.19
C GLU A 484 2.09 6.38 -16.07
N GLU A 485 2.77 6.62 -17.20
CA GLU A 485 3.25 5.56 -18.10
C GLU A 485 4.27 4.63 -17.41
N ILE A 486 5.09 5.16 -16.50
CA ILE A 486 6.00 4.36 -15.67
C ILE A 486 5.21 3.47 -14.72
N GLY A 487 4.20 4.01 -14.05
CA GLY A 487 3.32 3.27 -13.17
C GLY A 487 2.58 2.15 -13.89
N ASP A 488 2.06 2.41 -15.09
CA ASP A 488 1.40 1.40 -15.92
C ASP A 488 2.36 0.29 -16.35
N PHE A 489 3.58 0.66 -16.80
CA PHE A 489 4.61 -0.30 -17.16
C PHE A 489 5.01 -1.20 -15.97
N LEU A 490 5.22 -0.61 -14.79
CA LEU A 490 5.63 -1.35 -13.60
C LEU A 490 4.50 -2.21 -13.02
N MET A 491 3.26 -1.74 -13.13
CA MET A 491 2.07 -2.52 -12.78
C MET A 491 1.95 -3.76 -13.67
N GLU A 492 2.13 -3.59 -14.98
CA GLU A 492 2.17 -4.70 -15.93
C GLU A 492 3.28 -5.69 -15.56
N GLN A 493 4.51 -5.22 -15.36
CA GLN A 493 5.64 -6.09 -14.99
C GLN A 493 5.42 -6.80 -13.64
N GLY A 494 4.87 -6.09 -12.65
CA GLY A 494 4.52 -6.64 -11.34
C GLY A 494 3.44 -7.74 -11.44
N SER A 495 2.40 -7.50 -12.24
CA SER A 495 1.34 -8.49 -12.49
C SER A 495 1.89 -9.74 -13.20
N LYS A 496 2.70 -9.54 -14.26
CA LYS A 496 3.38 -10.64 -14.96
C LYS A 496 4.27 -11.43 -14.01
N ALA A 497 5.10 -10.76 -13.23
CA ALA A 497 6.02 -11.39 -12.27
C ALA A 497 5.29 -12.16 -11.16
N GLY A 498 4.18 -11.62 -10.65
CA GLY A 498 3.45 -12.21 -9.54
C GLY A 498 2.53 -13.37 -9.95
N LYS A 499 1.86 -13.27 -11.10
CA LYS A 499 0.80 -14.20 -11.50
C LYS A 499 1.16 -15.14 -12.65
N GLY A 500 2.18 -14.79 -13.45
CA GLY A 500 2.44 -15.48 -14.70
C GLY A 500 1.30 -15.34 -15.72
N MET A 501 0.53 -14.25 -15.63
CA MET A 501 -0.60 -13.96 -16.52
C MET A 501 -0.56 -12.52 -17.01
N TYR A 502 -1.10 -12.30 -18.20
CA TYR A 502 -1.30 -10.97 -18.78
C TYR A 502 -2.54 -10.97 -19.69
N ASN A 503 -3.44 -10.02 -19.51
CA ASN A 503 -4.74 -9.93 -20.22
C ASN A 503 -5.53 -11.23 -20.15
N GLY A 504 -5.53 -11.87 -18.96
CA GLY A 504 -6.21 -13.16 -18.73
C GLY A 504 -5.57 -14.37 -19.42
N MET A 505 -4.45 -14.22 -20.12
CA MET A 505 -3.71 -15.31 -20.75
C MET A 505 -2.51 -15.69 -19.90
N SER A 506 -2.26 -16.98 -19.72
CA SER A 506 -1.01 -17.46 -19.12
C SER A 506 0.17 -17.10 -20.00
N LEU A 507 1.21 -16.54 -19.39
CA LEU A 507 2.46 -16.22 -20.05
C LEU A 507 3.24 -17.49 -20.39
N SER A 508 4.13 -17.39 -21.38
CA SER A 508 5.18 -18.41 -21.51
C SER A 508 6.06 -18.40 -20.27
N ARG A 509 6.73 -19.52 -19.99
CA ARG A 509 7.67 -19.60 -18.86
C ARG A 509 8.77 -18.56 -19.00
N GLU A 510 9.29 -18.37 -20.20
CA GLU A 510 10.35 -17.40 -20.50
C GLU A 510 9.89 -15.97 -20.23
N GLU A 511 8.67 -15.63 -20.64
CA GLU A 511 8.09 -14.30 -20.37
C GLU A 511 7.84 -14.07 -18.88
N TRP A 512 7.33 -15.07 -18.17
CA TRP A 512 7.12 -14.97 -16.72
C TRP A 512 8.46 -14.87 -15.97
N GLU A 513 9.44 -15.69 -16.33
CA GLU A 513 10.79 -15.64 -15.76
C GLU A 513 11.45 -14.29 -16.01
N ALA A 514 11.33 -13.73 -17.23
CA ALA A 514 11.83 -12.41 -17.54
C ALA A 514 11.20 -11.32 -16.65
N ALA A 515 9.88 -11.38 -16.43
CA ALA A 515 9.19 -10.44 -15.54
C ALA A 515 9.62 -10.62 -14.07
N ARG A 516 9.76 -11.87 -13.59
CA ARG A 516 10.25 -12.16 -12.23
C ARG A 516 11.67 -11.67 -12.02
N MET A 517 12.56 -11.90 -12.99
CA MET A 517 13.92 -11.40 -12.96
C MET A 517 13.96 -9.87 -13.02
N PHE A 518 13.09 -9.25 -13.81
CA PHE A 518 12.94 -7.79 -13.87
C PHE A 518 12.54 -7.20 -12.53
N MET A 519 11.44 -7.69 -11.94
CA MET A 519 10.88 -7.14 -10.71
C MET A 519 11.66 -7.58 -9.46
N THR A 520 11.84 -8.88 -9.27
CA THR A 520 12.33 -9.46 -8.00
C THR A 520 13.75 -9.98 -8.06
N GLY A 521 14.26 -10.28 -9.26
CA GLY A 521 15.57 -10.90 -9.45
C GLY A 521 15.60 -12.38 -9.08
N ASP A 522 14.44 -12.97 -8.77
CA ASP A 522 14.31 -14.39 -8.47
C ASP A 522 14.01 -15.17 -9.75
N SER A 523 14.80 -16.22 -10.01
CA SER A 523 14.47 -17.23 -11.01
C SER A 523 13.49 -18.25 -10.42
N PHE A 524 12.89 -19.08 -11.27
CA PHE A 524 12.14 -20.24 -10.79
C PHE A 524 13.08 -21.18 -10.02
N ILE A 525 12.84 -21.34 -8.72
CA ILE A 525 13.58 -22.31 -7.89
C ILE A 525 13.08 -23.72 -8.19
N ASP A 526 11.76 -23.89 -8.29
CA ASP A 526 11.13 -25.13 -8.72
C ASP A 526 10.89 -25.05 -10.24
N PRO A 527 11.51 -25.94 -11.05
CA PRO A 527 11.25 -25.98 -12.48
C PRO A 527 9.78 -26.30 -12.83
N CYS A 528 8.96 -26.70 -11.86
CA CYS A 528 7.52 -26.89 -12.00
C CYS A 528 6.65 -25.68 -11.64
N GLU A 529 7.23 -24.58 -11.16
CA GLU A 529 6.50 -23.32 -11.01
C GLU A 529 6.18 -22.78 -12.42
N GLY A 530 4.89 -22.74 -12.77
CA GLY A 530 4.39 -22.32 -14.09
C GLY A 530 3.99 -23.43 -15.05
N GLY A 531 3.85 -24.65 -14.56
CA GLY A 531 3.23 -25.76 -15.29
C GLY A 531 4.17 -26.93 -15.55
N LEU A 532 3.72 -27.86 -16.39
CA LEU A 532 4.48 -29.06 -16.77
C LEU A 532 5.44 -28.76 -17.94
N SER A 533 6.45 -27.93 -17.73
CA SER A 533 7.54 -27.80 -18.70
C SER A 533 8.36 -29.09 -18.80
N ASP A 534 9.17 -29.23 -19.85
CA ASP A 534 10.03 -30.41 -20.04
C ASP A 534 11.02 -30.54 -18.89
N GLU A 535 11.55 -29.41 -18.40
CA GLU A 535 12.42 -29.33 -17.23
C GLU A 535 11.70 -29.70 -15.94
N CYS A 536 10.42 -29.30 -15.78
CA CYS A 536 9.61 -29.73 -14.65
C CYS A 536 9.48 -31.25 -14.63
N ILE A 537 9.04 -31.83 -15.75
CA ILE A 537 8.82 -33.28 -15.85
C ILE A 537 10.13 -34.02 -15.60
N GLN A 538 11.24 -33.54 -16.19
CA GLN A 538 12.56 -34.09 -15.97
C GLN A 538 12.98 -34.01 -14.49
N SER A 539 12.76 -32.86 -13.85
CA SER A 539 13.07 -32.66 -12.44
C SER A 539 12.25 -33.61 -11.57
N LEU A 540 10.93 -33.71 -11.80
CA LEU A 540 10.05 -34.64 -11.11
C LEU A 540 10.54 -36.08 -11.23
N TYR A 541 10.91 -36.54 -12.43
CA TYR A 541 11.39 -37.90 -12.64
C TYR A 541 12.70 -38.19 -11.90
N THR A 542 13.61 -37.21 -11.85
CA THR A 542 14.93 -37.37 -11.21
C THR A 542 14.96 -37.09 -9.72
N ASN A 543 13.95 -36.41 -9.18
CA ASN A 543 13.89 -36.00 -7.78
C ASN A 543 13.41 -37.18 -6.91
N PRO A 544 14.23 -37.69 -5.96
CA PRO A 544 13.83 -38.76 -5.05
C PRO A 544 12.55 -38.47 -4.26
N ASN A 545 12.32 -37.20 -3.88
CA ASN A 545 11.14 -36.78 -3.12
C ASN A 545 9.84 -36.91 -3.92
N THR A 546 9.92 -36.97 -5.25
CA THR A 546 8.75 -37.26 -6.09
C THR A 546 8.17 -38.62 -5.78
N TYR A 547 8.94 -39.58 -5.29
CA TYR A 547 8.48 -40.95 -5.15
C TYR A 547 7.87 -41.29 -3.79
N ASP A 548 8.00 -40.42 -2.76
CA ASP A 548 7.45 -40.60 -1.39
C ASP A 548 7.44 -42.05 -0.89
N LEU A 549 8.53 -42.78 -1.10
CA LEU A 549 8.62 -44.14 -0.57
C LEU A 549 8.90 -44.06 0.93
N PRO A 550 8.07 -44.69 1.79
CA PRO A 550 8.49 -44.97 3.16
C PRO A 550 9.77 -45.80 3.07
N THR A 551 10.82 -45.36 3.77
CA THR A 551 12.17 -45.94 3.79
C THR A 551 12.22 -47.44 4.14
N ASP A 552 11.10 -47.97 4.60
CA ASP A 552 10.96 -49.23 5.32
C ASP A 552 10.09 -50.26 4.60
N THR A 553 9.49 -49.98 3.43
CA THR A 553 8.48 -50.90 2.89
C THR A 553 8.67 -51.45 1.48
N TYR A 554 9.14 -50.72 0.46
CA TYR A 554 9.14 -51.26 -0.93
C TYR A 554 10.21 -50.69 -1.88
N ALA A 555 11.40 -50.31 -1.41
CA ALA A 555 12.45 -49.87 -2.33
C ALA A 555 13.35 -51.06 -2.74
N SER A 556 13.49 -51.30 -4.05
CA SER A 556 14.65 -52.08 -4.53
C SER A 556 15.91 -51.34 -4.09
N LEU A 557 16.85 -52.04 -3.45
CA LEU A 557 18.12 -51.46 -3.03
C LEU A 557 19.19 -51.77 -4.08
N ASN A 558 20.09 -50.81 -4.34
CA ASN A 558 21.29 -51.10 -5.13
C ASN A 558 22.29 -51.90 -4.31
N GLU A 559 23.42 -52.25 -4.92
CA GLU A 559 24.55 -52.95 -4.29
C GLU A 559 25.09 -52.26 -3.02
N ASN A 560 24.81 -50.96 -2.84
CA ASN A 560 25.21 -50.17 -1.68
C ASN A 560 24.10 -50.03 -0.63
N GLY A 561 22.99 -50.74 -0.78
CA GLY A 561 21.85 -50.67 0.15
C GLY A 561 21.04 -49.38 0.05
N LEU A 562 21.18 -48.60 -1.03
CA LEU A 562 20.42 -47.36 -1.25
C LEU A 562 19.17 -47.62 -2.11
N PRO A 563 18.04 -46.94 -1.83
CA PRO A 563 16.83 -47.02 -2.65
C PRO A 563 17.09 -46.72 -4.13
N VAL A 564 16.54 -47.54 -5.02
CA VAL A 564 16.61 -47.39 -6.48
C VAL A 564 15.28 -46.88 -7.00
N PHE A 565 15.28 -45.64 -7.45
CA PHE A 565 14.17 -44.99 -8.16
C PHE A 565 14.18 -45.38 -9.64
N CYS A 566 13.13 -44.99 -10.39
CA CYS A 566 13.08 -45.25 -11.82
C CYS A 566 14.34 -44.72 -12.54
N THR A 567 14.88 -45.52 -13.45
CA THR A 567 16.20 -45.30 -14.06
C THR A 567 16.09 -44.57 -15.39
N ALA A 568 17.24 -44.22 -15.96
CA ALA A 568 17.29 -43.58 -17.27
C ALA A 568 16.79 -44.48 -18.41
N ASP A 569 16.77 -45.80 -18.22
CA ASP A 569 16.36 -46.76 -19.25
C ASP A 569 14.85 -47.00 -19.28
N GLY A 570 14.11 -46.58 -18.24
CA GLY A 570 12.66 -46.69 -18.15
C GLY A 570 11.93 -45.97 -19.31
N LEU A 571 10.82 -46.54 -19.78
CA LEU A 571 9.99 -45.89 -20.81
C LEU A 571 9.33 -44.59 -20.33
N LEU A 572 9.13 -44.43 -19.02
CA LEU A 572 8.62 -43.18 -18.44
C LEU A 572 9.68 -42.10 -18.27
N ASN A 573 10.96 -42.37 -18.55
CA ASN A 573 12.00 -41.36 -18.48
C ASN A 573 11.70 -40.23 -19.50
N PRO A 574 11.52 -38.97 -19.06
CA PRO A 574 11.21 -37.87 -19.94
C PRO A 574 12.36 -37.44 -20.86
N ARG A 575 13.56 -37.99 -20.71
CA ARG A 575 14.61 -37.88 -21.75
C ARG A 575 14.26 -38.66 -23.01
N ARG A 576 13.30 -39.59 -22.94
CA ARG A 576 12.75 -40.32 -24.08
C ARG A 576 11.50 -39.58 -24.59
N PRO A 577 11.33 -39.39 -25.90
CA PRO A 577 10.15 -38.72 -26.47
C PRO A 577 8.83 -39.33 -26.00
N GLU A 578 8.76 -40.66 -25.88
CA GLU A 578 7.58 -41.38 -25.44
C GLU A 578 7.26 -41.08 -23.96
N GLY A 579 8.28 -41.11 -23.10
CA GLY A 579 8.13 -40.82 -21.67
C GLY A 579 7.68 -39.37 -21.42
N LEU A 580 8.25 -38.42 -22.17
CA LEU A 580 7.85 -37.02 -22.11
C LEU A 580 6.40 -36.82 -22.58
N GLN A 581 6.01 -37.48 -23.69
CA GLN A 581 4.64 -37.42 -24.21
C GLN A 581 3.62 -38.00 -23.22
N ILE A 582 3.95 -39.13 -22.57
CA ILE A 582 3.13 -39.72 -21.52
C ILE A 582 2.97 -38.72 -20.36
N ALA A 583 4.05 -38.12 -19.87
CA ALA A 583 3.97 -37.17 -18.78
C ALA A 583 3.15 -35.91 -19.14
N LYS A 584 3.34 -35.35 -20.34
CA LYS A 584 2.52 -34.21 -20.83
C LYS A 584 1.03 -34.54 -20.95
N SER A 585 0.69 -35.81 -21.21
CA SER A 585 -0.71 -36.24 -21.30
C SER A 585 -1.45 -36.24 -19.96
N LEU A 586 -0.75 -36.19 -18.82
CA LEU A 586 -1.33 -36.24 -17.47
C LEU A 586 -1.84 -34.88 -16.97
N LEU A 587 -1.63 -33.81 -17.76
CA LEU A 587 -2.15 -32.43 -17.59
C LEU A 587 -1.75 -31.68 -16.31
N THR A 588 -1.45 -32.36 -15.21
CA THR A 588 -1.15 -31.74 -13.90
C THR A 588 0.13 -32.31 -13.27
N LYS A 589 0.83 -31.46 -12.51
CA LYS A 589 2.02 -31.85 -11.72
C LYS A 589 1.71 -33.07 -10.84
N GLN A 590 0.58 -33.06 -10.14
CA GLN A 590 0.21 -34.15 -9.24
C GLN A 590 -0.03 -35.46 -9.98
N ALA A 591 -0.69 -35.44 -11.14
CA ALA A 591 -0.92 -36.66 -11.91
C ALA A 591 0.39 -37.28 -12.44
N VAL A 592 1.37 -36.46 -12.82
CA VAL A 592 2.72 -36.94 -13.17
C VAL A 592 3.42 -37.57 -11.96
N ILE A 593 3.37 -36.90 -10.80
CA ILE A 593 3.90 -37.43 -9.54
C ILE A 593 3.24 -38.78 -9.21
N ASP A 594 1.91 -38.87 -9.26
CA ASP A 594 1.15 -40.08 -8.96
C ASP A 594 1.46 -41.21 -9.96
N LYS A 595 1.66 -40.89 -11.24
CA LYS A 595 2.10 -41.86 -12.24
C LYS A 595 3.49 -42.41 -11.93
N TYR A 596 4.45 -41.56 -11.58
CA TYR A 596 5.80 -42.00 -11.24
C TYR A 596 5.82 -42.81 -9.92
N ARG A 597 5.08 -42.36 -8.90
CA ARG A 597 4.90 -43.08 -7.62
C ARG A 597 4.28 -44.45 -7.81
N SER A 598 3.14 -44.52 -8.49
CA SER A 598 2.40 -45.77 -8.70
C SER A 598 3.21 -46.76 -9.54
N THR A 599 3.88 -46.30 -10.60
CA THR A 599 4.75 -47.16 -11.40
C THR A 599 5.92 -47.70 -10.58
N LEU A 600 6.58 -46.87 -9.76
CA LEU A 600 7.66 -47.35 -8.86
C LEU A 600 7.14 -48.33 -7.79
N ALA A 601 5.98 -48.06 -7.22
CA ALA A 601 5.37 -48.92 -6.22
C ALA A 601 5.01 -50.30 -6.80
N ILE A 602 4.41 -50.35 -7.99
CA ILE A 602 4.06 -51.61 -8.67
C ILE A 602 5.33 -52.35 -9.07
N SER A 603 6.34 -51.66 -9.62
CA SER A 603 7.57 -52.28 -10.08
C SER A 603 8.34 -52.96 -8.94
N ASN A 604 8.25 -52.44 -7.70
CA ASN A 604 8.91 -52.98 -6.52
C ASN A 604 8.03 -53.83 -5.60
N ASN A 605 6.75 -54.06 -5.93
CA ASN A 605 5.86 -54.84 -5.10
C ASN A 605 6.09 -56.35 -5.30
N ASN A 606 6.85 -56.98 -4.39
CA ASN A 606 7.15 -58.42 -4.43
C ASN A 606 5.95 -59.33 -4.14
N ASN A 607 4.80 -58.78 -3.73
CA ASN A 607 3.57 -59.57 -3.57
C ASN A 607 2.82 -59.75 -4.91
N LEU A 608 3.23 -59.05 -5.97
CA LEU A 608 2.67 -59.18 -7.31
C LEU A 608 3.47 -60.17 -8.15
N SER A 609 2.80 -60.86 -9.08
CA SER A 609 3.48 -61.75 -10.01
C SER A 609 4.37 -60.97 -10.98
N ASN A 610 5.36 -61.65 -11.57
CA ASN A 610 6.20 -61.07 -12.61
C ASN A 610 5.37 -60.58 -13.81
N ASP A 611 4.29 -61.28 -14.15
CA ASP A 611 3.39 -60.87 -15.22
C ASP A 611 2.64 -59.56 -14.89
N ASP A 612 2.24 -59.38 -13.63
CA ASP A 612 1.58 -58.15 -13.15
C ASP A 612 2.56 -56.96 -13.09
N ARG A 613 3.84 -57.23 -12.79
CA ARG A 613 4.89 -56.20 -12.66
C ARG A 613 5.52 -55.82 -14.00
N LYS A 614 5.40 -56.65 -15.05
CA LYS A 614 6.23 -56.52 -16.27
C LYS A 614 6.19 -55.14 -16.92
N ASN A 615 5.01 -54.51 -16.98
CA ASN A 615 4.84 -53.19 -17.60
C ASN A 615 5.49 -52.11 -16.73
N ALA A 616 5.26 -52.15 -15.42
CA ALA A 616 5.85 -51.19 -14.48
C ALA A 616 7.38 -51.32 -14.41
N LEU A 617 7.92 -52.55 -14.51
CA LEU A 617 9.36 -52.80 -14.58
C LEU A 617 9.97 -52.22 -15.87
N ASN A 618 9.30 -52.34 -17.01
CA ASN A 618 9.76 -51.73 -18.25
C ASN A 618 9.63 -50.20 -18.22
N ASP A 619 8.50 -49.70 -17.70
CA ASP A 619 8.21 -48.27 -17.57
C ASP A 619 9.18 -47.56 -16.63
N CYS A 620 9.54 -48.19 -15.50
CA CYS A 620 10.39 -47.61 -14.47
C CYS A 620 11.88 -47.88 -14.71
N TYR A 621 12.24 -49.10 -15.10
CA TYR A 621 13.64 -49.56 -15.11
C TYR A 621 14.16 -49.95 -16.50
N GLY A 622 13.29 -49.98 -17.52
CA GLY A 622 13.65 -50.45 -18.87
C GLY A 622 13.83 -51.96 -18.96
N ILE A 623 13.38 -52.71 -17.93
CA ILE A 623 13.54 -54.15 -17.86
C ILE A 623 12.35 -54.83 -18.52
N THR A 624 12.59 -55.47 -19.66
CA THR A 624 11.59 -56.35 -20.30
C THR A 624 11.75 -57.76 -19.74
N LEU A 625 10.78 -58.22 -18.95
CA LEU A 625 10.74 -59.61 -18.53
C LEU A 625 10.43 -60.49 -19.74
N GLY A 626 11.38 -61.34 -20.13
CA GLY A 626 11.21 -62.25 -21.24
C GLY A 626 10.02 -63.19 -20.98
N SER A 627 9.05 -63.17 -21.89
CA SER A 627 8.03 -64.21 -21.97
C SER A 627 8.74 -65.55 -22.12
N LYS A 628 8.73 -66.37 -21.06
CA LYS A 628 9.28 -67.74 -20.95
C LYS A 628 10.32 -68.08 -22.02
N ILE A 629 11.59 -68.21 -21.63
CA ILE A 629 12.50 -69.09 -22.36
C ILE A 629 11.83 -70.47 -22.34
N ILE A 630 11.17 -70.83 -23.44
CA ILE A 630 10.73 -72.20 -23.68
C ILE A 630 12.04 -72.94 -23.92
N LEU A 631 12.53 -73.61 -22.87
CA LEU A 631 13.67 -74.51 -22.93
C LEU A 631 13.35 -75.71 -23.83
#